data_AF-A0A3P7IFH5-F1
#
_entry.id   AF-A0A3P7IFH5-F1
#
_cell.length_a   1.000
_cell.length_b   1.000
_cell.length_c   1.000
_cell.angle_alpha   90.00
_cell.angle_beta   90.00
_cell.angle_gamma   90.00
#
_symmetry.space_group_name_H-M   'P 1'
#
loop_
_entity.id
_entity.type
_entity.pdbx_description
1 polymer ?
#
loop_
_entity_poly.entity_id
_entity_poly.type
_entity_poly.pdbx_seq_one_letter_code
_entity_poly.pdbx_strand_id
1 'polypeptide(L)'
;MFTFAEVRSIQEAANESTKMIVRLLDILVFLLTVVHCNCEERCGSDYGCWFVPPGCIASECAASIRWTVNETIFRLQIDASLEDVRQHNMGAYVALGFSDDNRMGEDTVIECVYDGKENVRPFVSYNDGLHNAQLHAASELLILDANFSVFENKIFCDIELDFGQHALLNDVDKQKVRDVLSEPFFLQLARGVADPYSKFVIQ
;
A
#
# COMPACT_ATOMS: atom_id res chain seq x y z
N MET A 1 10.99 8.05 4.93
CA MET A 1 9.85 8.98 5.12
C MET A 1 8.61 8.14 5.31
N PHE A 2 7.87 8.34 6.41
CA PHE A 2 6.67 7.57 6.74
C PHE A 2 5.43 8.42 6.52
N THR A 3 4.42 7.87 5.86
CA THR A 3 3.11 8.50 5.69
C THR A 3 2.03 7.53 6.15
N PHE A 4 0.94 8.05 6.69
CA PHE A 4 -0.15 7.27 7.29
C PHE A 4 -1.49 7.63 6.65
N ALA A 5 -2.38 6.65 6.53
CA ALA A 5 -3.79 6.83 6.17
C ALA A 5 -4.67 5.85 6.96
N GLU A 6 -5.84 6.29 7.42
CA GLU A 6 -6.82 5.40 8.08
C GLU A 6 -7.77 4.81 7.03
N VAL A 7 -8.01 3.49 7.08
CA VAL A 7 -8.91 2.79 6.15
C VAL A 7 -9.94 1.98 6.93
N ARG A 8 -11.19 2.45 6.93
CA ARG A 8 -12.26 1.82 7.71
C ARG A 8 -12.96 0.65 7.02
N SER A 9 -12.86 0.56 5.69
CA SER A 9 -13.10 -0.59 4.82
C SER A 9 -13.26 -0.06 3.39
N ILE A 10 -13.11 -0.91 2.37
CA ILE A 10 -13.38 -0.52 0.97
C ILE A 10 -14.85 -0.12 0.77
N GLN A 11 -15.77 -0.75 1.52
CA GLN A 11 -17.20 -0.43 1.48
C GLN A 11 -17.53 0.92 2.14
N GLU A 12 -16.78 1.36 3.15
CA GLU A 12 -17.00 2.66 3.81
C GLU A 12 -16.32 3.84 3.09
N ALA A 13 -15.18 3.62 2.42
CA ALA A 13 -14.52 4.66 1.60
C ALA A 13 -15.44 5.21 0.48
N ALA A 14 -16.31 4.37 -0.07
CA ALA A 14 -17.36 4.77 -1.02
C ALA A 14 -18.46 5.62 -0.38
N ASN A 15 -18.70 5.45 0.92
CA ASN A 15 -19.79 6.11 1.63
C ASN A 15 -19.40 7.50 2.17
N GLU A 16 -18.12 7.71 2.49
CA GLU A 16 -17.62 9.00 2.97
C GLU A 16 -17.63 10.10 1.88
N SER A 17 -17.35 9.70 0.63
CA SER A 17 -17.50 10.58 -0.55
C SER A 17 -18.94 11.03 -0.81
N THR A 18 -19.94 10.26 -0.36
CA THR A 18 -21.36 10.57 -0.54
C THR A 18 -21.90 11.52 0.54
N LYS A 19 -21.29 11.54 1.74
CA LYS A 19 -21.70 12.42 2.86
C LYS A 19 -21.35 13.90 2.64
N MET A 20 -20.44 14.21 1.71
CA MET A 20 -20.05 15.59 1.38
C MET A 20 -21.00 16.26 0.36
N ILE A 21 -21.91 15.51 -0.27
CA ILE A 21 -22.75 16.01 -1.37
C ILE A 21 -24.13 16.51 -0.90
N VAL A 22 -24.56 16.23 0.34
CA VAL A 22 -25.94 16.53 0.81
C VAL A 22 -26.05 17.76 1.71
N ARG A 23 -24.97 18.53 1.91
CA ARG A 23 -25.06 19.82 2.61
C ARG A 23 -24.31 20.90 1.86
N LEU A 24 -25.02 21.57 0.94
CA LEU A 24 -25.04 23.02 0.75
C LEU A 24 -25.71 23.32 -0.61
N LEU A 25 -27.05 23.40 -0.57
CA LEU A 25 -27.83 24.10 -1.59
C LEU A 25 -27.77 25.63 -1.38
N ASP A 26 -26.86 26.10 -0.54
CA ASP A 26 -26.70 27.50 -0.18
C ASP A 26 -25.28 27.95 -0.52
N ILE A 27 -25.22 29.06 -1.26
CA ILE A 27 -24.06 29.92 -1.52
C ILE A 27 -23.36 29.67 -2.86
N LEU A 28 -24.13 30.09 -3.86
CA LEU A 28 -23.80 30.66 -5.16
C LEU A 28 -22.66 31.72 -5.14
N VAL A 29 -21.49 31.46 -4.56
CA VAL A 29 -20.31 32.35 -4.65
C VAL A 29 -19.04 31.51 -4.50
N PHE A 30 -18.46 31.02 -5.61
CA PHE A 30 -17.01 30.80 -5.76
C PHE A 30 -16.72 30.58 -7.26
N LEU A 31 -16.84 31.66 -8.03
CA LEU A 31 -16.13 31.84 -9.30
C LEU A 31 -14.63 31.98 -8.98
N LEU A 32 -13.94 30.85 -8.84
CA LEU A 32 -12.48 30.70 -8.91
C LEU A 32 -12.20 29.21 -8.97
N THR A 33 -11.95 28.74 -10.20
CA THR A 33 -11.35 27.44 -10.54
C THR A 33 -11.61 26.34 -9.50
N VAL A 34 -12.69 25.58 -9.68
CA VAL A 34 -12.69 24.20 -9.21
C VAL A 34 -11.51 23.54 -9.90
N VAL A 35 -10.42 23.38 -9.14
CA VAL A 35 -9.35 22.45 -9.47
C VAL A 35 -10.07 21.12 -9.63
N HIS A 36 -10.38 20.76 -10.87
CA HIS A 36 -10.83 19.43 -11.20
C HIS A 36 -9.62 18.55 -10.91
N CYS A 37 -9.59 18.00 -9.69
CA CYS A 37 -8.69 16.92 -9.40
C CYS A 37 -9.15 15.75 -10.28
N ASN A 38 -8.46 15.53 -11.39
CA ASN A 38 -8.46 14.23 -12.08
C ASN A 38 -7.66 13.22 -11.24
N CYS A 39 -7.90 13.18 -9.92
CA CYS A 39 -7.64 11.97 -9.17
C CYS A 39 -8.63 10.97 -9.77
N GLU A 40 -8.10 10.01 -10.51
CA GLU A 40 -8.81 9.05 -11.37
C GLU A 40 -10.27 8.86 -10.95
N GLU A 41 -11.20 9.13 -11.87
CA GLU A 41 -12.64 9.40 -11.67
C GLU A 41 -13.44 8.35 -10.85
N ARG A 42 -12.79 7.30 -10.34
CA ARG A 42 -13.38 6.15 -9.64
C ARG A 42 -12.65 5.75 -8.35
N CYS A 43 -11.64 6.50 -7.92
CA CYS A 43 -11.03 6.29 -6.61
C CYS A 43 -12.07 6.52 -5.50
N GLY A 44 -12.13 5.59 -4.55
CA GLY A 44 -13.11 5.59 -3.47
C GLY A 44 -14.45 4.99 -3.89
N SER A 45 -14.78 4.87 -5.18
CA SER A 45 -16.02 4.21 -5.63
C SER A 45 -15.79 2.75 -6.02
N ASP A 46 -14.86 2.51 -6.95
CA ASP A 46 -14.64 1.19 -7.56
C ASP A 46 -13.46 0.45 -6.90
N TYR A 47 -12.53 1.22 -6.33
CA TYR A 47 -11.34 0.74 -5.67
C TYR A 47 -10.92 1.73 -4.58
N GLY A 48 -10.25 1.25 -3.55
CA GLY A 48 -9.57 2.12 -2.60
C GLY A 48 -8.31 2.70 -3.24
N CYS A 49 -8.01 3.96 -2.98
CA CYS A 49 -6.76 4.55 -3.43
C CYS A 49 -6.15 5.49 -2.40
N TRP A 50 -4.84 5.68 -2.50
CA TRP A 50 -4.08 6.61 -1.68
C TRP A 50 -2.90 7.17 -2.46
N PHE A 51 -2.82 8.49 -2.55
CA PHE A 51 -1.78 9.21 -3.27
C PHE A 51 -0.89 9.99 -2.30
N VAL A 52 0.42 9.94 -2.52
CA VAL A 52 1.43 10.58 -1.67
C VAL A 52 2.32 11.50 -2.52
N PRO A 53 2.38 12.81 -2.23
CA PRO A 53 1.55 13.53 -1.24
C PRO A 53 0.07 13.62 -1.67
N PRO A 54 -0.86 13.91 -0.74
CA PRO A 54 -2.26 14.11 -1.10
C PRO A 54 -2.44 15.17 -2.20
N GLY A 55 -3.19 14.83 -3.25
CA GLY A 55 -3.47 15.73 -4.37
C GLY A 55 -2.43 15.73 -5.50
N CYS A 56 -1.39 14.90 -5.45
CA CYS A 56 -0.49 14.70 -6.59
C CYS A 56 -1.21 14.05 -7.77
N ILE A 57 -0.70 14.29 -8.99
CA ILE A 57 -1.33 13.82 -10.24
C ILE A 57 -0.41 12.80 -10.92
N ALA A 58 -0.94 11.60 -11.14
CA ALA A 58 -0.32 10.53 -11.94
C ALA A 58 1.17 10.29 -11.59
N SER A 59 2.07 10.52 -12.54
CA SER A 59 3.50 10.22 -12.41
C SER A 59 4.26 11.13 -11.45
N GLU A 60 3.67 12.25 -11.02
CA GLU A 60 4.27 13.21 -10.08
C GLU A 60 4.17 12.75 -8.63
N CYS A 61 3.37 11.72 -8.35
CA CYS A 61 3.27 11.16 -7.02
C CYS A 61 4.57 10.45 -6.61
N ALA A 62 4.98 10.68 -5.35
CA ALA A 62 6.03 9.90 -4.72
C ALA A 62 5.58 8.44 -4.55
N ALA A 63 4.29 8.23 -4.27
CA ALA A 63 3.65 6.92 -4.40
C ALA A 63 2.16 7.05 -4.73
N SER A 64 1.63 6.06 -5.46
CA SER A 64 0.21 5.80 -5.61
C SER A 64 -0.09 4.35 -5.24
N ILE A 65 -1.09 4.18 -4.39
CA ILE A 65 -1.55 2.89 -3.90
C ILE A 65 -3.00 2.75 -4.36
N ARG A 66 -3.34 1.60 -4.94
CA ARG A 66 -4.72 1.24 -5.26
C ARG A 66 -4.99 -0.17 -4.82
N TRP A 67 -6.20 -0.43 -4.35
CA TRP A 67 -6.57 -1.78 -3.97
C TRP A 67 -8.05 -2.08 -4.23
N THR A 68 -8.32 -3.35 -4.54
CA THR A 68 -9.67 -3.90 -4.63
C THR A 68 -9.76 -5.16 -3.78
N VAL A 69 -10.97 -5.45 -3.30
CA VAL A 69 -11.29 -6.71 -2.65
C VAL A 69 -12.45 -7.35 -3.38
N ASN A 70 -12.29 -8.63 -3.69
CA ASN A 70 -13.34 -9.48 -4.21
C ASN A 70 -13.34 -10.80 -3.45
N GLU A 71 -14.34 -11.00 -2.59
CA GLU A 71 -14.42 -12.14 -1.67
C GLU A 71 -13.16 -12.24 -0.81
N THR A 72 -12.28 -13.21 -1.09
CA THR A 72 -11.02 -13.43 -0.38
C THR A 72 -9.80 -12.83 -1.07
N ILE A 73 -9.98 -12.35 -2.31
CA ILE A 73 -8.91 -11.83 -3.15
C ILE A 73 -8.72 -10.34 -2.89
N PHE A 74 -7.53 -9.99 -2.41
CA PHE A 74 -7.06 -8.62 -2.25
C PHE A 74 -6.05 -8.32 -3.34
N ARG A 75 -6.39 -7.41 -4.25
CA ARG A 75 -5.46 -6.95 -5.29
C ARG A 75 -4.86 -5.62 -4.89
N LEU A 76 -3.54 -5.54 -4.82
CA LEU A 76 -2.78 -4.37 -4.43
C LEU A 76 -1.91 -3.89 -5.57
N GLN A 77 -2.10 -2.63 -5.96
CA GLN A 77 -1.21 -1.95 -6.88
C GLN A 77 -0.44 -0.84 -6.17
N ILE A 78 0.87 -0.82 -6.37
CA ILE A 78 1.79 0.20 -5.85
C ILE A 78 2.64 0.71 -7.01
N ASP A 79 2.60 2.02 -7.25
CA ASP A 79 3.58 2.75 -8.06
C ASP A 79 4.31 3.70 -7.12
N ALA A 80 5.64 3.58 -7.01
CA ALA A 80 6.43 4.44 -6.15
C ALA A 80 7.69 4.93 -6.84
N SER A 81 7.91 6.24 -6.77
CA SER A 81 9.20 6.83 -7.12
C SER A 81 10.25 6.40 -6.10
N LEU A 82 11.46 6.15 -6.58
CA LEU A 82 12.66 5.92 -5.81
C LEU A 82 13.69 7.04 -5.99
N GLU A 83 13.34 8.13 -6.66
CA GLU A 83 14.30 9.17 -7.07
C GLU A 83 15.08 9.77 -5.88
N ASP A 84 14.44 9.92 -4.73
CA ASP A 84 15.02 10.47 -3.50
C ASP A 84 15.55 9.40 -2.52
N VAL A 85 15.35 8.11 -2.80
CA VAL A 85 15.79 7.01 -1.92
C VAL A 85 16.82 6.08 -2.57
N ARG A 86 16.87 5.97 -3.90
CA ARG A 86 17.75 5.04 -4.58
C ARG A 86 19.19 5.51 -4.51
N GLN A 87 20.05 4.63 -4.00
CA GLN A 87 21.50 4.81 -4.03
C GLN A 87 22.09 3.89 -5.10
N HIS A 88 23.20 4.31 -5.71
CA HIS A 88 23.86 3.53 -6.76
C HIS A 88 24.28 2.15 -6.24
N ASN A 89 23.91 1.08 -6.94
CA ASN A 89 24.17 -0.33 -6.59
C ASN A 89 23.56 -0.81 -5.25
N MET A 90 22.56 -0.12 -4.72
CA MET A 90 21.80 -0.58 -3.56
C MET A 90 20.40 -1.03 -3.98
N GLY A 91 19.85 -1.99 -3.22
CA GLY A 91 18.45 -2.35 -3.34
C GLY A 91 17.55 -1.23 -2.85
N ALA A 92 16.26 -1.34 -3.16
CA ALA A 92 15.26 -0.42 -2.66
C ALA A 92 13.97 -1.17 -2.37
N TYR A 93 13.11 -0.59 -1.55
CA TYR A 93 11.80 -1.17 -1.28
C TYR A 93 10.71 -0.11 -1.22
N VAL A 94 9.49 -0.57 -1.48
CA VAL A 94 8.24 0.09 -1.09
C VAL A 94 7.40 -0.92 -0.31
N ALA A 95 6.85 -0.50 0.80
CA ALA A 95 6.13 -1.36 1.74
C ALA A 95 4.85 -0.67 2.23
N LEU A 96 3.79 -1.45 2.29
CA LEU A 96 2.49 -1.06 2.83
C LEU A 96 2.21 -1.89 4.09
N GLY A 97 2.24 -1.24 5.24
CA GLY A 97 1.85 -1.81 6.53
C GLY A 97 0.35 -1.71 6.76
N PHE A 98 -0.22 -2.79 7.29
CA PHE A 98 -1.61 -2.92 7.72
C PHE A 98 -1.59 -3.03 9.24
N SER A 99 -2.05 -1.97 9.90
CA SER A 99 -1.90 -1.78 11.33
C SER A 99 -3.23 -1.66 12.06
N ASP A 100 -3.22 -2.02 13.33
CA ASP A 100 -4.34 -1.88 14.27
C ASP A 100 -4.50 -0.43 14.75
N ASP A 101 -3.44 0.37 14.64
CA ASP A 101 -3.39 1.74 15.12
C ASP A 101 -2.60 2.66 14.17
N ASN A 102 -2.44 3.92 14.58
CA ASN A 102 -1.74 4.93 13.79
C ASN A 102 -0.21 4.97 14.06
N ARG A 103 0.38 3.87 14.51
CA ARG A 103 1.80 3.79 14.87
C ARG A 103 2.46 2.63 14.13
N MET A 104 3.70 2.85 13.71
CA MET A 104 4.53 1.77 13.20
C MET A 104 4.89 0.83 14.35
N GLY A 105 4.28 -0.35 14.34
CA GLY A 105 4.29 -1.29 15.44
C GLY A 105 4.30 -2.72 14.91
N GLU A 106 3.55 -3.59 15.58
CA GLU A 106 3.37 -4.98 15.20
C GLU A 106 2.42 -5.10 14.01
N ASP A 107 2.96 -4.92 12.80
CA ASP A 107 2.16 -4.72 11.58
C ASP A 107 2.42 -5.83 10.56
N THR A 108 1.35 -6.27 9.88
CA THR A 108 1.49 -7.05 8.65
C THR A 108 1.91 -6.13 7.53
N VAL A 109 2.93 -6.52 6.78
CA VAL A 109 3.49 -5.69 5.70
C VAL A 109 3.40 -6.44 4.39
N ILE A 110 2.93 -5.75 3.35
CA ILE A 110 3.09 -6.19 1.96
C ILE A 110 4.15 -5.28 1.34
N GLU A 111 5.26 -5.86 0.91
CA GLU A 111 6.40 -5.12 0.39
C GLU A 111 6.80 -5.59 -1.00
N CYS A 112 7.41 -4.68 -1.76
CA CYS A 112 8.12 -4.97 -2.99
C CYS A 112 9.57 -4.55 -2.86
N VAL A 113 10.47 -5.51 -3.05
CA VAL A 113 11.91 -5.31 -2.88
C VAL A 113 12.61 -5.43 -4.22
N TYR A 114 13.26 -4.35 -4.63
CA TYR A 114 14.20 -4.29 -5.74
C TYR A 114 15.61 -4.66 -5.27
N ASP A 115 16.27 -5.58 -5.97
CA ASP A 115 17.59 -6.13 -5.59
C ASP A 115 18.80 -5.26 -5.96
N GLY A 116 18.58 -4.09 -6.57
CA GLY A 116 19.65 -3.20 -7.01
C GLY A 116 20.20 -3.52 -8.41
N LYS A 117 19.71 -4.59 -9.06
CA LYS A 117 20.06 -4.97 -10.43
C LYS A 117 18.86 -4.71 -11.33
N GLU A 118 17.95 -5.67 -11.45
CA GLU A 118 16.75 -5.57 -12.29
C GLU A 118 15.57 -6.42 -11.75
N ASN A 119 15.71 -7.06 -10.59
CA ASN A 119 14.65 -7.92 -10.05
C ASN A 119 13.87 -7.21 -8.95
N VAL A 120 12.55 -7.28 -9.03
CA VAL A 120 11.65 -6.93 -7.93
C VAL A 120 10.95 -8.19 -7.46
N ARG A 121 10.74 -8.33 -6.17
CA ARG A 121 9.96 -9.43 -5.62
C ARG A 121 9.00 -8.92 -4.53
N PRO A 122 7.72 -9.31 -4.60
CA PRO A 122 6.80 -9.04 -3.52
C PRO A 122 6.97 -10.04 -2.38
N PHE A 123 6.72 -9.58 -1.16
CA PHE A 123 6.66 -10.43 0.03
C PHE A 123 5.53 -10.00 0.95
N VAL A 124 4.96 -10.98 1.64
CA VAL A 124 4.25 -10.78 2.90
C VAL A 124 5.29 -10.84 4.01
N SER A 125 5.27 -9.85 4.88
CA SER A 125 6.26 -9.61 5.91
C SER A 125 5.59 -9.16 7.19
N TYR A 126 6.39 -9.10 8.26
CA TYR A 126 5.93 -8.64 9.56
C TYR A 126 6.94 -7.66 10.15
N ASN A 127 6.44 -6.49 10.55
CA ASN A 127 7.18 -5.51 11.30
C ASN A 127 6.90 -5.74 12.79
N ASP A 128 7.94 -5.84 13.62
CA ASP A 128 7.81 -5.98 15.08
C ASP A 128 7.89 -4.62 15.82
N GLY A 129 7.75 -3.51 15.07
CA GLY A 129 7.93 -2.14 15.52
C GLY A 129 9.35 -1.61 15.36
N LEU A 130 10.36 -2.47 15.17
CA LEU A 130 11.77 -2.08 15.02
C LEU A 130 12.43 -2.67 13.78
N HIS A 131 12.00 -3.86 13.40
CA HIS A 131 12.55 -4.65 12.32
C HIS A 131 11.42 -5.31 11.54
N ASN A 132 11.63 -5.39 10.23
CA ASN A 132 10.76 -6.18 9.37
C ASN A 132 11.44 -7.48 8.97
N ALA A 133 10.66 -8.55 8.95
CA ALA A 133 11.10 -9.85 8.50
C ALA A 133 10.13 -10.42 7.45
N GLN A 134 10.68 -10.91 6.35
CA GLN A 134 9.94 -11.59 5.30
C GLN A 134 9.40 -12.93 5.80
N LEU A 135 8.10 -13.14 5.62
CA LEU A 135 7.42 -14.39 5.92
C LEU A 135 7.36 -15.21 4.63
N HIS A 136 8.44 -15.91 4.30
CA HIS A 136 8.56 -16.63 3.02
C HIS A 136 7.46 -17.66 2.80
N ALA A 137 7.13 -18.47 3.82
CA ALA A 137 6.06 -19.47 3.72
C ALA A 137 4.69 -18.82 3.53
N ALA A 138 4.43 -17.69 4.20
CA ALA A 138 3.20 -16.93 4.00
C ALA A 138 3.14 -16.29 2.60
N SER A 139 4.28 -15.79 2.10
CA SER A 139 4.38 -15.21 0.76
C SER A 139 4.07 -16.25 -0.32
N GLU A 140 4.65 -17.45 -0.21
CA GLU A 140 4.40 -18.56 -1.16
C GLU A 140 2.95 -19.05 -1.14
N LEU A 141 2.26 -18.93 0.00
CA LEU A 141 0.89 -19.38 0.16
C LEU A 141 -0.12 -18.31 -0.28
N LEU A 142 0.06 -17.07 0.15
CA LEU A 142 -0.94 -16.00 0.00
C LEU A 142 -0.83 -15.28 -1.34
N ILE A 143 0.36 -15.11 -1.90
CA ILE A 143 0.55 -14.40 -3.18
C ILE A 143 0.24 -15.36 -4.32
N LEU A 144 -0.88 -15.12 -5.02
CA LEU A 144 -1.32 -15.94 -6.15
C LEU A 144 -0.60 -15.57 -7.44
N ASP A 145 -0.51 -14.26 -7.69
CA ASP A 145 0.14 -13.70 -8.87
C ASP A 145 0.77 -12.35 -8.51
N ALA A 146 1.82 -12.00 -9.24
CA ALA A 146 2.42 -10.69 -9.12
C ALA A 146 3.08 -10.27 -10.43
N ASN A 147 2.77 -9.05 -10.85
CA ASN A 147 3.46 -8.37 -11.92
C ASN A 147 4.25 -7.19 -11.34
N PHE A 148 5.49 -7.04 -11.75
CA PHE A 148 6.36 -5.99 -11.24
C PHE A 148 7.30 -5.47 -12.32
N SER A 149 7.70 -4.22 -12.19
CA SER A 149 8.69 -3.62 -13.07
C SER A 149 9.46 -2.52 -12.36
N VAL A 150 10.67 -2.26 -12.85
CA VAL A 150 11.46 -1.09 -12.49
C VAL A 150 11.74 -0.32 -13.75
N PHE A 151 11.31 0.93 -13.80
CA PHE A 151 11.55 1.82 -14.93
C PHE A 151 11.81 3.24 -14.43
N GLU A 152 12.88 3.88 -14.92
CA GLU A 152 13.20 5.29 -14.60
C GLU A 152 13.08 5.65 -13.11
N ASN A 153 13.68 4.83 -12.23
CA ASN A 153 13.62 4.97 -10.77
C ASN A 153 12.21 4.85 -10.17
N LYS A 154 11.25 4.24 -10.84
CA LYS A 154 9.96 3.85 -10.25
C LYS A 154 9.90 2.34 -10.08
N ILE A 155 9.38 1.89 -8.94
CA ILE A 155 8.92 0.52 -8.76
C ILE A 155 7.42 0.50 -9.03
N PHE A 156 7.00 -0.44 -9.86
CA PHE A 156 5.61 -0.83 -10.00
C PHE A 156 5.43 -2.26 -9.49
N CYS A 157 4.38 -2.47 -8.71
CA CYS A 157 3.92 -3.78 -8.26
C CYS A 157 2.40 -3.88 -8.35
N ASP A 158 1.93 -4.97 -8.91
CA ASP A 158 0.52 -5.39 -8.93
C ASP A 158 0.49 -6.82 -8.38
N ILE A 159 -0.06 -6.98 -7.19
CA ILE A 159 0.01 -8.19 -6.38
C ILE A 159 -1.40 -8.67 -6.12
N GLU A 160 -1.68 -9.93 -6.42
CA GLU A 160 -2.93 -10.60 -6.08
C GLU A 160 -2.69 -11.53 -4.88
N LEU A 161 -3.37 -11.24 -3.75
CA LEU A 161 -3.29 -12.03 -2.52
C LEU A 161 -4.62 -12.72 -2.24
N ASP A 162 -4.57 -13.97 -1.80
CA ASP A 162 -5.74 -14.71 -1.32
C ASP A 162 -5.71 -14.91 0.19
N PHE A 163 -6.40 -14.02 0.91
CA PHE A 163 -6.53 -14.13 2.36
C PHE A 163 -7.45 -15.29 2.80
N GLY A 164 -8.15 -15.94 1.87
CA GLY A 164 -8.89 -17.18 2.13
C GLY A 164 -7.96 -18.34 2.54
N GLN A 165 -6.68 -18.26 2.19
CA GLN A 165 -5.66 -19.22 2.60
C GLN A 165 -5.04 -18.92 3.97
N HIS A 166 -5.45 -17.84 4.68
CA HIS A 166 -4.93 -17.48 6.00
C HIS A 166 -5.00 -18.64 7.01
N ALA A 167 -6.09 -19.41 6.99
CA ALA A 167 -6.28 -20.56 7.86
C ALA A 167 -5.26 -21.70 7.65
N LEU A 168 -4.52 -21.69 6.53
CA LEU A 168 -3.50 -22.69 6.19
C LEU A 168 -2.08 -22.28 6.65
N LEU A 169 -1.88 -21.03 7.08
CA LEU A 169 -0.61 -20.58 7.65
C LEU A 169 -0.26 -21.38 8.92
N ASN A 170 1.03 -21.46 9.24
CA ASN A 170 1.47 -21.99 10.53
C ASN A 170 1.05 -21.04 11.67
N ASP A 171 1.00 -21.54 12.92
CA ASP A 171 0.47 -20.78 14.05
C ASP A 171 1.25 -19.48 14.35
N VAL A 172 2.55 -19.43 14.01
CA VAL A 172 3.38 -18.23 14.19
C VAL A 172 3.03 -17.18 13.15
N ASP A 173 2.96 -17.57 11.88
CA ASP A 173 2.64 -16.63 10.79
C ASP A 173 1.18 -16.19 10.83
N LYS A 174 0.25 -17.04 11.30
CA LYS A 174 -1.15 -16.66 11.55
C LYS A 174 -1.29 -15.47 12.50
N GLN A 175 -0.43 -15.38 13.52
CA GLN A 175 -0.45 -14.28 14.48
C GLN A 175 0.17 -13.00 13.91
N LYS A 176 1.01 -13.12 12.87
CA LYS A 176 1.73 -12.01 12.24
C LYS A 176 1.03 -11.45 11.01
N VAL A 177 0.25 -12.29 10.33
CA VAL A 177 -0.55 -11.89 9.17
C VAL A 177 -1.96 -11.55 9.67
N ARG A 178 -2.31 -10.28 9.57
CA ARG A 178 -3.63 -9.74 9.87
C ARG A 178 -4.61 -10.14 8.77
N ASP A 179 -5.84 -10.41 9.17
CA ASP A 179 -6.96 -10.51 8.23
C ASP A 179 -7.41 -9.09 7.85
N VAL A 180 -7.05 -8.66 6.64
CA VAL A 180 -7.39 -7.34 6.10
C VAL A 180 -8.81 -7.28 5.52
N LEU A 181 -9.57 -8.38 5.58
CA LEU A 181 -10.92 -8.48 5.03
C LEU A 181 -12.01 -8.30 6.10
N SER A 182 -11.72 -8.63 7.36
CA SER A 182 -12.72 -8.66 8.43
C SER A 182 -12.69 -7.45 9.36
N GLU A 183 -11.52 -6.83 9.55
CA GLU A 183 -11.32 -5.76 10.53
C GLU A 183 -10.77 -4.48 9.88
N PRO A 184 -11.18 -3.28 10.35
CA PRO A 184 -10.59 -2.03 9.89
C PRO A 184 -9.10 -1.96 10.23
N PHE A 185 -8.35 -1.20 9.45
CA PHE A 185 -6.89 -1.07 9.60
C PHE A 185 -6.40 0.33 9.21
N PHE A 186 -5.21 0.67 9.67
CA PHE A 186 -4.46 1.82 9.20
C PHE A 186 -3.44 1.37 8.15
N LEU A 187 -3.36 2.12 7.06
CA LEU A 187 -2.32 1.97 6.05
C LEU A 187 -1.11 2.82 6.41
N GLN A 188 0.06 2.20 6.32
CA GLN A 188 1.33 2.86 6.56
C GLN A 188 2.23 2.64 5.36
N LEU A 189 2.66 3.71 4.70
CA LEU A 189 3.58 3.62 3.58
C LEU A 189 5.00 3.89 4.06
N ALA A 190 5.89 2.96 3.72
CA ALA A 190 7.32 3.12 3.87
C ALA A 190 8.01 2.86 2.53
N ARG A 191 9.08 3.61 2.26
CA ARG A 191 9.97 3.37 1.13
C ARG A 191 11.38 3.75 1.53
N GLY A 192 12.36 3.02 1.01
CA GLY A 192 13.75 3.21 1.44
C GLY A 192 14.73 2.32 0.70
N VAL A 193 15.97 2.34 1.19
CA VAL A 193 17.05 1.49 0.69
C VAL A 193 16.90 0.09 1.29
N ALA A 194 17.07 -0.93 0.46
CA ALA A 194 17.13 -2.32 0.90
C ALA A 194 18.58 -2.80 0.86
N ASP A 195 19.02 -3.49 1.92
CA ASP A 195 20.29 -4.22 1.87
C ASP A 195 20.13 -5.51 1.03
N PRO A 196 21.24 -6.14 0.59
CA PRO A 196 21.20 -7.37 -0.21
C PRO A 196 20.56 -8.59 0.48
N TYR A 197 20.22 -8.47 1.77
CA TYR A 197 19.68 -9.53 2.63
C TYR A 197 18.29 -9.18 3.20
N SER A 198 17.59 -8.22 2.58
CA SER A 198 16.20 -7.86 2.89
C SER A 198 15.96 -7.20 4.25
N LYS A 199 16.98 -6.63 4.91
CA LYS A 199 16.75 -5.94 6.19
C LYS A 199 16.40 -4.48 5.92
N PHE A 200 15.17 -4.10 6.25
CA PHE A 200 14.80 -2.69 6.30
C PHE A 200 15.67 -1.99 7.32
N VAL A 201 16.30 -0.90 6.89
CA VAL A 201 16.85 0.07 7.82
C VAL A 201 15.73 1.06 8.10
N ILE A 202 14.97 0.82 9.17
CA ILE A 202 14.08 1.83 9.74
C ILE A 202 15.01 2.90 10.34
N GLN A 203 15.17 4.03 9.65
CA GLN A 203 15.80 5.23 10.20
C GLN A 203 14.74 6.23 10.64
#